data_AF-A0A5P9GWY2-F1
#
_entry.id   AF-A0A5P9GWY2-F1
#
_cell.length_a   1.000
_cell.length_b   1.000
_cell.length_c   1.000
_cell.angle_alpha   90.00
_cell.angle_beta   90.00
_cell.angle_gamma   90.00
#
_symmetry.space_group_name_H-M   'P 1'
#
loop_
_entity.id
_entity.type
_entity.pdbx_description
1 polymer ?
#
loop_
_entity_poly.entity_id
_entity_poly.type
_entity_poly.pdbx_seq_one_letter_code
_entity_poly.pdbx_strand_id
1 'polypeptide(L)'
;MPRSRLPYLTGVLACALVLALPLPGHAQSPLDPHLGPLSGVVETGRDDPWTVGTEGGWATFRNTSDPGDVRYYWTELTDMADTDFSVAVTLFAQSDEPAPMHAGMIFNYEAADSYFAVSIASDGTPFVIVRNADGFNPQPLDTTSAQLDGSDVLRLEVEGTDVHATLNGDTLINASFGGPVSRRTGIITYGTGVAGFTGLTVEPIRTASPLPTPGGDTPLPTPGGDDDGPPTPPANDGGDGPPPIPNTGGDGPPPIPNAGGDGPPPIPNTGGDGPPPIPNTGGDGPPPIPNTGGDGPPPIPNTGGDGPPPIPNTGGDGPPPIPNTGGDGPPPIPNTGGDGPPPIPGQQEGGQQTPGTSPIAGLTADQAQRRMGVALGIFLHEMAHAVIGETDLPATGPEEDTADSFSAFAMASVMEGATPQTAEYITGIISSSTLLWYYSAKALEQHQVTHDWQDEHAPDIKRFRNSFCIIYGSEPQVFDPLANKVDFTDRSRQRCAQEYQTKFEAWEELLALRGRNLGPDLPGRFPANQPGGKINLVFQPTQTDYGRTTEALMKFNDLIPTLLRVFEEYFVWPRDLTVTFRDCEEINAWYNPNDSSVTMCYSAIEFYETFLARGLTSGN
;
A
#
# COMPACT_ATOMS: atom_id res chain seq x y z
N MET A 1 14.19 22.16 -0.15
CA MET A 1 14.19 21.74 1.28
C MET A 1 13.09 20.71 1.42
N PRO A 2 13.34 19.46 1.85
CA PRO A 2 12.24 18.56 2.13
C PRO A 2 11.67 19.02 3.47
N ARG A 3 10.47 19.61 3.46
CA ARG A 3 9.67 19.64 4.69
C ARG A 3 9.30 18.18 4.95
N SER A 4 9.67 17.69 6.13
CA SER A 4 9.16 16.46 6.71
C SER A 4 7.66 16.34 6.41
N ARG A 5 7.27 15.35 5.60
CA ARG A 5 5.86 15.03 5.34
C ARG A 5 5.27 14.62 6.70
N LEU A 6 4.45 15.49 7.30
CA LEU A 6 3.63 15.09 8.45
C LEU A 6 2.64 14.03 7.96
N PRO A 7 2.30 13.01 8.76
CA PRO A 7 1.23 12.08 8.40
C PRO A 7 -0.08 12.85 8.28
N TYR A 8 -0.92 12.47 7.33
CA TYR A 8 -2.24 13.05 7.04
C TYR A 8 -3.25 11.92 6.86
N LEU A 9 -4.53 12.19 6.54
CA LEU A 9 -5.52 11.12 6.30
C LEU A 9 -5.04 10.11 5.25
N THR A 10 -4.39 10.63 4.21
CA THR A 10 -3.69 9.84 3.20
C THR A 10 -2.60 8.95 3.80
N GLY A 11 -1.78 9.44 4.73
CA GLY A 11 -0.73 8.67 5.41
C GLY A 11 -1.26 7.59 6.35
N VAL A 12 -2.43 7.79 6.99
CA VAL A 12 -3.09 6.74 7.79
C VAL A 12 -3.76 5.71 6.90
N LEU A 13 -4.38 6.13 5.79
CA LEU A 13 -4.83 5.24 4.72
C LEU A 13 -3.65 4.42 4.15
N ALA A 14 -2.46 5.03 4.04
CA ALA A 14 -1.24 4.36 3.59
C ALA A 14 -0.84 3.21 4.52
N CYS A 15 -0.70 3.48 5.82
CA CYS A 15 -0.38 2.46 6.81
C CYS A 15 -1.44 1.35 6.85
N ALA A 16 -2.73 1.72 6.81
CA ALA A 16 -3.85 0.79 6.81
C ALA A 16 -3.85 -0.14 5.58
N LEU A 17 -3.64 0.41 4.38
CA LEU A 17 -3.58 -0.37 3.16
C LEU A 17 -2.34 -1.27 3.15
N VAL A 18 -1.13 -0.70 3.35
CA VAL A 18 0.13 -1.46 3.20
C VAL A 18 0.19 -2.66 4.14
N LEU A 19 -0.21 -2.50 5.41
CA LEU A 19 -0.23 -3.60 6.38
C LEU A 19 -1.22 -4.71 6.01
N ALA A 20 -2.24 -4.40 5.20
CA ALA A 20 -3.31 -5.32 4.88
C ALA A 20 -3.26 -5.88 3.44
N LEU A 21 -2.27 -5.50 2.62
CA LEU A 21 -2.12 -6.04 1.27
C LEU A 21 -1.62 -7.51 1.27
N PRO A 22 -2.23 -8.41 0.48
CA PRO A 22 -1.72 -9.74 0.16
C PRO A 22 -0.56 -9.63 -0.83
N LEU A 23 0.63 -9.29 -0.34
CA LEU A 23 1.85 -9.19 -1.13
C LEU A 23 2.17 -10.55 -1.78
N PRO A 24 2.66 -10.61 -3.03
CA PRO A 24 2.82 -11.83 -3.77
C PRO A 24 4.00 -12.58 -3.18
N GLY A 25 3.79 -13.85 -2.84
CA GLY A 25 4.87 -14.81 -2.68
C GLY A 25 6.09 -14.38 -1.85
N HIS A 26 5.92 -13.69 -0.72
CA HIS A 26 6.56 -14.18 0.48
C HIS A 26 5.39 -14.52 1.39
N ALA A 27 5.08 -15.82 1.59
CA ALA A 27 4.85 -16.20 2.97
C ALA A 27 6.05 -15.59 3.67
N GLN A 28 5.88 -14.51 4.47
CA GLN A 28 6.99 -13.79 5.09
C GLN A 28 7.99 -14.87 5.45
N SER A 29 9.11 -14.93 4.72
CA SER A 29 10.02 -16.04 4.99
C SER A 29 10.25 -15.89 6.48
N PRO A 30 10.13 -16.95 7.30
CA PRO A 30 10.40 -16.77 8.72
C PRO A 30 11.82 -16.18 8.89
N LEU A 31 12.67 -16.27 7.84
CA LEU A 31 13.97 -15.65 7.68
C LEU A 31 13.97 -14.15 7.32
N ASP A 32 12.88 -13.53 6.86
CA ASP A 32 12.77 -12.09 6.52
C ASP A 32 13.31 -11.17 7.63
N PRO A 33 12.89 -11.28 8.90
CA PRO A 33 13.42 -10.45 9.99
C PRO A 33 14.91 -10.70 10.28
N HIS A 34 15.50 -11.77 9.73
CA HIS A 34 16.86 -12.21 10.04
C HIS A 34 17.84 -11.94 8.90
N LEU A 35 17.43 -12.19 7.66
CA LEU A 35 18.29 -12.24 6.48
C LEU A 35 18.02 -11.10 5.49
N GLY A 36 17.03 -10.24 5.74
CA GLY A 36 16.79 -9.04 4.95
C GLY A 36 16.72 -9.34 3.44
N PRO A 37 17.52 -8.67 2.58
CA PRO A 37 17.55 -8.93 1.13
C PRO A 37 17.90 -10.36 0.70
N LEU A 38 18.44 -11.18 1.60
CA LEU A 38 18.84 -12.56 1.32
C LEU A 38 17.73 -13.58 1.60
N SER A 39 16.68 -13.18 2.32
CA SER A 39 15.57 -14.07 2.71
C SER A 39 14.90 -14.78 1.54
N GLY A 40 14.69 -14.07 0.42
CA GLY A 40 14.00 -14.60 -0.76
C GLY A 40 14.79 -15.66 -1.56
N VAL A 41 16.08 -15.85 -1.27
CA VAL A 41 16.92 -16.89 -1.92
C VAL A 41 17.24 -18.07 -1.00
N VAL A 42 16.79 -18.02 0.26
CA VAL A 42 17.04 -19.08 1.25
C VAL A 42 15.78 -19.92 1.44
N GLU A 43 15.87 -21.19 1.07
CA GLU A 43 14.78 -22.15 1.26
C GLU A 43 14.85 -22.75 2.68
N THR A 44 13.75 -22.64 3.43
CA THR A 44 13.59 -23.32 4.73
C THR A 44 13.22 -24.78 4.53
N GLY A 45 13.63 -25.63 5.46
CA GLY A 45 13.32 -27.06 5.46
C GLY A 45 14.57 -27.91 5.56
N ARG A 46 14.39 -29.20 5.26
CA ARG A 46 15.45 -30.20 5.35
C ARG A 46 15.96 -30.55 3.97
N ASP A 47 17.27 -30.43 3.81
CA ASP A 47 18.05 -30.78 2.63
C ASP A 47 19.38 -31.35 3.10
N ASP A 48 19.40 -32.66 3.36
CA ASP A 48 20.49 -33.36 4.03
C ASP A 48 21.87 -32.98 3.42
N PRO A 49 22.87 -32.61 4.25
CA PRO A 49 22.94 -32.74 5.71
C PRO A 49 22.33 -31.56 6.48
N TRP A 50 21.69 -30.61 5.80
CA TRP A 50 21.27 -29.34 6.37
C TRP A 50 19.80 -29.31 6.75
N THR A 51 19.53 -28.62 7.86
CA THR A 51 18.18 -28.16 8.20
C THR A 51 18.23 -26.64 8.38
N VAL A 52 17.39 -25.94 7.63
CA VAL A 52 17.29 -24.48 7.61
C VAL A 52 15.95 -24.05 8.18
N GLY A 53 15.94 -23.13 9.14
CA GLY A 53 14.71 -22.66 9.77
C GLY A 53 14.93 -21.44 10.64
N THR A 54 14.03 -21.26 11.61
CA THR A 54 14.13 -20.21 12.62
C THR A 54 14.02 -20.75 14.02
N GLU A 55 14.93 -20.35 14.90
CA GLU A 55 14.94 -20.75 16.31
C GLU A 55 15.45 -19.58 17.16
N GLY A 56 14.74 -19.24 18.24
CA GLY A 56 15.20 -18.24 19.21
C GLY A 56 15.43 -16.82 18.67
N GLY A 57 14.77 -16.42 17.57
CA GLY A 57 14.99 -15.11 16.95
C GLY A 57 16.18 -15.07 15.97
N TRP A 58 16.59 -16.23 15.46
CA TRP A 58 17.66 -16.38 14.48
C TRP A 58 17.19 -17.19 13.28
N ALA A 59 17.72 -16.86 12.09
CA ALA A 59 17.78 -17.80 10.98
C ALA A 59 18.86 -18.84 11.30
N THR A 60 18.49 -20.12 11.40
CA THR A 60 19.40 -21.20 11.80
C THR A 60 19.72 -22.14 10.65
N PHE A 61 20.99 -22.52 10.57
CA PHE A 61 21.52 -23.49 9.63
C PHE A 61 22.21 -24.59 10.43
N ARG A 62 21.60 -25.78 10.44
CA ARG A 62 22.07 -26.92 11.21
C ARG A 62 22.64 -27.97 10.28
N ASN A 63 23.88 -28.39 10.52
CA ASN A 63 24.53 -29.50 9.81
C ASN A 63 24.93 -30.57 10.82
N THR A 64 24.30 -31.74 10.71
CA THR A 64 24.44 -32.81 11.71
C THR A 64 25.47 -33.89 11.34
N SER A 65 25.99 -33.90 10.11
CA SER A 65 26.66 -35.11 9.62
C SER A 65 27.81 -34.93 8.64
N ASP A 66 27.98 -33.78 7.99
CA ASP A 66 29.07 -33.59 7.01
C ASP A 66 29.84 -32.29 7.23
N PRO A 67 30.98 -32.32 7.94
CA PRO A 67 31.78 -31.12 8.17
C PRO A 67 32.43 -30.54 6.90
N GLY A 68 32.45 -31.30 5.79
CA GLY A 68 33.00 -30.86 4.51
C GLY A 68 31.98 -30.18 3.59
N ASP A 69 30.69 -30.28 3.89
CA ASP A 69 29.65 -29.66 3.08
C ASP A 69 29.58 -28.15 3.37
N VAL A 70 29.61 -27.34 2.31
CA VAL A 70 29.61 -25.88 2.39
C VAL A 70 28.29 -25.37 1.87
N ARG A 71 27.53 -24.70 2.73
CA ARG A 71 26.26 -24.08 2.37
C ARG A 71 26.41 -22.58 2.30
N TYR A 72 25.94 -21.99 1.21
CA TYR A 72 26.00 -20.57 1.00
C TYR A 72 24.84 -20.06 0.15
N TYR A 73 24.52 -18.80 0.35
CA TYR A 73 23.47 -18.09 -0.37
C TYR A 73 23.99 -16.71 -0.74
N TRP A 74 23.58 -16.20 -1.89
CA TRP A 74 23.97 -14.88 -2.36
C TRP A 74 22.81 -14.19 -3.06
N THR A 75 22.82 -12.87 -3.04
CA THR A 75 21.90 -12.02 -3.79
C THR A 75 22.67 -10.90 -4.48
N GLU A 76 22.12 -10.37 -5.56
CA GLU A 76 22.68 -9.21 -6.28
C GLU A 76 22.09 -7.92 -5.71
N LEU A 77 22.94 -7.02 -5.22
CA LEU A 77 22.53 -5.71 -4.72
C LEU A 77 22.30 -4.72 -5.87
N THR A 78 21.24 -4.96 -6.65
CA THR A 78 20.93 -4.17 -7.86
C THR A 78 20.72 -2.68 -7.58
N ASP A 79 20.15 -2.32 -6.42
CA ASP A 79 19.96 -0.93 -5.97
C ASP A 79 21.27 -0.23 -5.58
N MET A 80 22.40 -0.96 -5.49
CA MET A 80 23.71 -0.44 -5.09
C MET A 80 24.73 -0.45 -6.24
N ALA A 81 24.29 -0.57 -7.50
CA ALA A 81 25.16 -0.72 -8.66
C ALA A 81 26.34 0.28 -8.68
N ASP A 82 26.06 1.57 -8.46
CA ASP A 82 27.04 2.66 -8.49
C ASP A 82 27.31 3.31 -7.12
N THR A 83 26.96 2.64 -6.02
CA THR A 83 27.05 3.21 -4.67
C THR A 83 27.95 2.38 -3.76
N ASP A 84 28.81 3.05 -2.99
CA ASP A 84 29.57 2.41 -1.91
C ASP A 84 28.60 1.95 -0.82
N PHE A 85 28.74 0.71 -0.37
CA PHE A 85 27.75 0.07 0.48
C PHE A 85 28.38 -0.66 1.66
N SER A 86 27.61 -0.78 2.74
CA SER A 86 27.93 -1.60 3.90
C SER A 86 26.92 -2.73 4.01
N VAL A 87 27.40 -3.95 4.27
CA VAL A 87 26.58 -5.09 4.67
C VAL A 87 26.98 -5.48 6.07
N ALA A 88 26.01 -5.64 6.95
CA ALA A 88 26.26 -6.09 8.32
C ALA A 88 25.29 -7.19 8.69
N VAL A 89 25.73 -8.11 9.54
CA VAL A 89 24.91 -9.19 10.09
C VAL A 89 25.39 -9.53 11.49
N THR A 90 24.45 -9.81 12.39
CA THR A 90 24.77 -10.42 13.68
C THR A 90 24.79 -11.93 13.49
N LEU A 91 25.84 -12.61 13.97
CA LEU A 91 26.02 -14.05 13.76
C LEU A 91 26.46 -14.79 15.02
N PHE A 92 26.26 -16.10 15.04
CA PHE A 92 26.89 -17.02 15.98
C PHE A 92 27.20 -18.36 15.31
N ALA A 93 28.11 -19.13 15.91
CA ALA A 93 28.40 -20.51 15.53
C ALA A 93 28.60 -21.38 16.78
N GLN A 94 27.97 -22.56 16.80
CA GLN A 94 28.15 -23.60 17.82
C GLN A 94 28.45 -24.93 17.15
N SER A 95 29.37 -25.73 17.69
CA SER A 95 29.80 -27.00 17.09
C SER A 95 29.29 -28.22 17.87
N ASP A 96 29.08 -29.32 17.15
CA ASP A 96 28.83 -30.66 17.69
C ASP A 96 30.11 -31.44 18.05
N GLU A 97 31.30 -30.86 17.82
CA GLU A 97 32.64 -31.48 17.90
C GLU A 97 32.81 -32.69 16.94
N PRO A 98 34.02 -32.95 16.39
CA PRO A 98 35.31 -32.30 16.64
C PRO A 98 35.68 -31.18 15.66
N ALA A 99 34.87 -30.94 14.62
CA ALA A 99 35.13 -29.90 13.62
C ALA A 99 34.35 -28.62 13.96
N PRO A 100 34.98 -27.44 13.97
CA PRO A 100 34.30 -26.20 14.31
C PRO A 100 33.21 -25.89 13.28
N MET A 101 32.09 -25.37 13.76
CA MET A 101 31.05 -24.79 12.91
C MET A 101 31.46 -23.36 12.54
N HIS A 102 31.18 -22.94 11.32
CA HIS A 102 31.51 -21.60 10.84
C HIS A 102 30.27 -20.86 10.36
N ALA A 103 30.20 -19.56 10.67
CA ALA A 103 29.19 -18.63 10.18
C ALA A 103 29.88 -17.37 9.61
N GLY A 104 29.51 -16.92 8.42
CA GLY A 104 30.22 -15.84 7.76
C GLY A 104 29.47 -15.18 6.61
N MET A 105 30.15 -14.25 5.95
CA MET A 105 29.64 -13.48 4.82
C MET A 105 30.50 -13.67 3.58
N ILE A 106 29.83 -13.77 2.42
CA ILE A 106 30.44 -13.81 1.09
C ILE A 106 30.50 -12.40 0.52
N PHE A 107 31.59 -12.09 -0.18
CA PHE A 107 31.72 -10.88 -0.97
C PHE A 107 32.50 -11.14 -2.25
N ASN A 108 32.33 -10.22 -3.21
CA ASN A 108 32.94 -10.32 -4.52
C ASN A 108 32.64 -11.67 -5.21
N TYR A 109 31.38 -12.11 -5.15
CA TYR A 109 30.96 -13.36 -5.74
C TYR A 109 30.80 -13.20 -7.26
N GLU A 110 31.57 -13.97 -8.01
CA GLU A 110 31.51 -14.00 -9.48
C GLU A 110 30.85 -15.29 -9.96
N ALA A 111 31.24 -16.41 -9.36
CA ALA A 111 30.75 -17.75 -9.68
C ALA A 111 30.89 -18.70 -8.48
N ALA A 112 30.32 -19.90 -8.59
CA ALA A 112 30.35 -20.94 -7.55
C ALA A 112 31.79 -21.35 -7.14
N ASP A 113 32.75 -21.15 -8.03
CA ASP A 113 34.18 -21.39 -7.87
C ASP A 113 34.99 -20.09 -7.87
N SER A 114 34.38 -18.94 -7.61
CA SER A 114 35.06 -17.64 -7.55
C SER A 114 34.33 -16.67 -6.61
N TYR A 115 34.78 -16.65 -5.35
CA TYR A 115 34.34 -15.68 -4.35
C TYR A 115 35.31 -15.58 -3.17
N PHE A 116 35.14 -14.53 -2.37
CA PHE A 116 35.82 -14.37 -1.09
C PHE A 116 34.81 -14.41 0.04
N ALA A 117 35.24 -14.83 1.23
CA ALA A 117 34.39 -14.76 2.41
C ALA A 117 35.20 -14.49 3.67
N VAL A 118 34.52 -13.97 4.69
CA VAL A 118 35.02 -13.91 6.07
C VAL A 118 34.06 -14.70 6.94
N SER A 119 34.58 -15.60 7.76
CA SER A 119 33.76 -16.42 8.67
C SER A 119 34.33 -16.43 10.08
N ILE A 120 33.48 -16.72 11.05
CA ILE A 120 33.83 -16.91 12.45
C ILE A 120 33.58 -18.38 12.80
N ALA A 121 34.58 -19.04 13.35
CA ALA A 121 34.48 -20.40 13.87
C ALA A 121 33.81 -20.43 15.25
N SER A 122 33.23 -21.57 15.61
CA SER A 122 32.62 -21.80 16.93
C SER A 122 33.59 -21.79 18.10
N ASP A 123 34.90 -21.70 17.86
CA ASP A 123 35.94 -21.45 18.88
C ASP A 123 36.31 -19.95 18.99
N GLY A 124 35.64 -19.10 18.21
CA GLY A 124 35.82 -17.65 18.18
C GLY A 124 36.83 -17.18 17.14
N THR A 125 37.53 -18.09 16.46
CA THR A 125 38.59 -17.73 15.51
C THR A 125 38.00 -17.20 14.19
N PRO A 126 38.39 -15.99 13.73
CA PRO A 126 38.01 -15.50 12.41
C PRO A 126 38.86 -16.13 11.30
N PHE A 127 38.27 -16.31 10.13
CA PHE A 127 38.90 -16.86 8.94
C PHE A 127 38.63 -15.96 7.74
N VAL A 128 39.63 -15.86 6.86
CA VAL A 128 39.42 -15.42 5.47
C VAL A 128 39.37 -16.64 4.58
N ILE A 129 38.46 -16.63 3.61
CA ILE A 129 38.22 -17.74 2.70
C ILE A 129 38.43 -17.23 1.29
N VAL A 130 39.22 -17.98 0.53
CA VAL A 130 39.34 -17.81 -0.92
C VAL A 130 38.73 -19.05 -1.58
N ARG A 131 37.68 -18.85 -2.36
CA ARG A 131 37.16 -19.87 -3.27
C ARG A 131 37.59 -19.55 -4.68
N ASN A 132 38.36 -20.46 -5.26
CA ASN A 132 38.81 -20.41 -6.65
C ASN A 132 38.70 -21.80 -7.29
N ALA A 133 39.17 -21.95 -8.52
CA ALA A 133 39.22 -23.24 -9.23
C ALA A 133 40.06 -24.31 -8.51
N ASP A 134 41.01 -23.92 -7.65
CA ASP A 134 41.85 -24.83 -6.87
C ASP A 134 41.13 -25.36 -5.62
N GLY A 135 40.00 -24.74 -5.23
CA GLY A 135 39.11 -25.25 -4.19
C GLY A 135 38.73 -24.20 -3.15
N PHE A 136 38.21 -24.70 -2.03
CA PHE A 136 37.79 -23.92 -0.86
C PHE A 136 38.94 -23.84 0.14
N ASN A 137 39.51 -22.64 0.34
CA ASN A 137 40.70 -22.46 1.16
C ASN A 137 40.46 -21.47 2.33
N PRO A 138 39.98 -21.96 3.49
CA PRO A 138 39.88 -21.16 4.71
C PRO A 138 41.25 -20.99 5.37
N GLN A 139 41.59 -19.77 5.76
CA GLN A 139 42.83 -19.42 6.46
C GLN A 139 42.51 -18.64 7.74
N PRO A 140 43.02 -19.06 8.92
CA PRO A 140 42.75 -18.37 10.17
C PRO A 140 43.42 -17.00 10.18
N LEU A 141 42.76 -16.03 10.80
CA LEU A 141 43.28 -14.68 11.01
C LEU A 141 43.76 -14.54 12.46
N ASP A 142 44.97 -14.02 12.64
CA ASP A 142 45.55 -13.71 13.95
C ASP A 142 45.09 -12.30 14.38
N THR A 143 43.84 -12.20 14.84
CA THR A 143 43.16 -10.94 15.21
C THR A 143 42.14 -11.18 16.33
N THR A 144 41.31 -10.18 16.67
CA THR A 144 40.27 -10.26 17.70
C THR A 144 39.37 -11.49 17.51
N SER A 145 39.20 -12.27 18.58
CA SER A 145 38.28 -13.40 18.62
C SER A 145 36.84 -12.94 18.87
N ALA A 146 35.88 -13.66 18.30
CA ALA A 146 34.46 -13.43 18.55
C ALA A 146 34.06 -13.79 19.99
N GLN A 147 33.01 -13.15 20.49
CA GLN A 147 32.47 -13.38 21.83
C GLN A 147 31.58 -14.63 21.89
N LEU A 148 30.93 -14.97 20.77
CA LEU A 148 30.00 -16.07 20.53
C LEU A 148 28.79 -16.11 21.47
N ASP A 149 28.44 -14.97 22.07
CA ASP A 149 27.30 -14.80 22.96
C ASP A 149 26.02 -14.31 22.23
N GLY A 150 26.08 -14.25 20.90
CA GLY A 150 25.00 -13.73 20.06
C GLY A 150 25.03 -12.20 19.87
N SER A 151 26.07 -11.51 20.33
CA SER A 151 26.26 -10.07 20.11
C SER A 151 27.23 -9.72 18.98
N ASP A 152 27.91 -10.71 18.39
CA ASP A 152 28.94 -10.48 17.39
C ASP A 152 28.36 -9.96 16.07
N VAL A 153 28.82 -8.77 15.65
CA VAL A 153 28.44 -8.14 14.39
C VAL A 153 29.61 -8.20 13.41
N LEU A 154 29.41 -8.90 12.31
CA LEU A 154 30.32 -8.90 11.16
C LEU A 154 29.84 -7.85 10.16
N ARG A 155 30.74 -6.96 9.74
CA ARG A 155 30.47 -5.90 8.76
C ARG A 155 31.47 -5.95 7.60
N LEU A 156 30.97 -5.80 6.39
CA LEU A 156 31.72 -5.60 5.15
C LEU A 156 31.38 -4.21 4.59
N GLU A 157 32.40 -3.39 4.35
CA GLU A 157 32.28 -2.10 3.69
C GLU A 157 32.98 -2.17 2.34
N VAL A 158 32.27 -1.82 1.28
CA VAL A 158 32.76 -1.89 -0.10
C VAL A 158 32.78 -0.48 -0.68
N GLU A 159 33.98 0.04 -0.88
CA GLU A 159 34.26 1.38 -1.41
C GLU A 159 35.02 1.24 -2.73
N GLY A 160 34.32 1.39 -3.86
CA GLY A 160 34.88 1.18 -5.20
C GLY A 160 35.52 -0.20 -5.39
N THR A 161 36.85 -0.27 -5.26
CA THR A 161 37.66 -1.50 -5.42
C THR A 161 38.13 -2.08 -4.09
N ASP A 162 37.84 -1.41 -2.98
CA ASP A 162 38.34 -1.75 -1.65
C ASP A 162 37.24 -2.43 -0.84
N VAL A 163 37.65 -3.41 -0.02
CA VAL A 163 36.79 -4.10 0.93
C VAL A 163 37.42 -4.05 2.31
N HIS A 164 36.69 -3.50 3.26
CA HIS A 164 37.05 -3.47 4.67
C HIS A 164 36.08 -4.34 5.47
N ALA A 165 36.59 -5.39 6.11
CA ALA A 165 35.79 -6.24 6.98
C ALA A 165 36.14 -5.98 8.45
N THR A 166 35.11 -5.87 9.29
CA THR A 166 35.27 -5.69 10.74
C THR A 166 34.39 -6.65 11.54
N LEU A 167 34.87 -7.06 12.70
CA LEU A 167 34.12 -7.81 13.72
C LEU A 167 34.03 -6.96 14.97
N ASN A 168 32.83 -6.59 15.39
CA ASN A 168 32.60 -5.72 16.55
C ASN A 168 33.38 -4.38 16.47
N GLY A 169 33.65 -3.91 15.24
CA GLY A 169 34.44 -2.71 14.95
C GLY A 169 35.96 -2.96 14.81
N ASP A 170 36.47 -4.12 15.19
CA ASP A 170 37.88 -4.48 15.00
C ASP A 170 38.11 -4.97 13.57
N THR A 171 39.20 -4.53 12.94
CA THR A 171 39.51 -4.89 11.56
C THR A 171 39.94 -6.36 11.44
N LEU A 172 39.24 -7.10 10.57
CA LEU A 172 39.61 -8.46 10.18
C LEU A 172 40.48 -8.44 8.91
N ILE A 173 39.98 -7.80 7.85
CA ILE A 173 40.69 -7.68 6.58
C ILE A 173 40.52 -6.27 6.00
N ASN A 174 41.56 -5.81 5.31
CA ASN A 174 41.51 -4.66 4.42
C ASN A 174 42.15 -5.10 3.10
N ALA A 175 41.34 -5.21 2.06
CA ALA A 175 41.72 -5.78 0.77
C ALA A 175 41.35 -4.83 -0.37
N SER A 176 42.21 -4.79 -1.40
CA SER A 176 41.98 -4.01 -2.60
C SER A 176 42.02 -4.92 -3.82
N PHE A 177 41.05 -4.76 -4.70
CA PHE A 177 40.87 -5.59 -5.89
C PHE A 177 41.33 -4.86 -7.16
N GLY A 178 41.78 -5.63 -8.16
CA GLY A 178 42.24 -5.08 -9.44
C GLY A 178 41.14 -4.50 -10.34
N GLY A 179 39.89 -4.51 -9.88
CA GLY A 179 38.70 -4.03 -10.57
C GLY A 179 37.53 -3.85 -9.59
N PRO A 180 36.37 -3.35 -10.05
CA PRO A 180 35.20 -3.15 -9.20
C PRO A 180 34.83 -4.45 -8.47
N VAL A 181 34.48 -4.32 -7.20
CA VAL A 181 34.01 -5.45 -6.40
C VAL A 181 32.58 -5.79 -6.83
N SER A 182 32.31 -7.07 -7.09
CA SER A 182 30.97 -7.55 -7.43
C SER A 182 29.96 -7.19 -6.34
N ARG A 183 28.75 -6.79 -6.78
CA ARG A 183 27.61 -6.46 -5.90
C ARG A 183 26.85 -7.70 -5.44
N ARG A 184 27.38 -8.90 -5.72
CA ARG A 184 26.87 -10.17 -5.20
C ARG A 184 27.52 -10.49 -3.86
N THR A 185 26.68 -10.60 -2.84
CA THR A 185 27.07 -10.85 -1.45
C THR A 185 26.03 -11.74 -0.79
N GLY A 186 26.37 -12.33 0.36
CA GLY A 186 25.44 -13.12 1.14
C GLY A 186 26.12 -13.81 2.31
N ILE A 187 25.62 -14.98 2.71
CA ILE A 187 26.10 -15.74 3.88
C ILE A 187 26.74 -17.05 3.47
N ILE A 188 27.62 -17.56 4.33
CA ILE A 188 28.26 -18.87 4.19
C ILE A 188 28.35 -19.56 5.54
N THR A 189 28.15 -20.88 5.53
CA THR A 189 28.33 -21.74 6.70
C THR A 189 28.85 -23.12 6.29
N TYR A 190 29.66 -23.73 7.15
CA TYR A 190 30.28 -25.05 6.95
C TYR A 190 30.78 -25.60 8.30
N GLY A 191 31.06 -26.89 8.36
CA GLY A 191 31.33 -27.62 9.61
C GLY A 191 30.09 -28.30 10.16
N THR A 192 30.19 -28.86 11.37
CA THR A 192 29.09 -29.58 12.05
C THR A 192 28.64 -28.82 13.29
N GLY A 193 27.33 -28.61 13.42
CA GLY A 193 26.71 -27.82 14.49
C GLY A 193 25.62 -26.89 13.97
N VAL A 194 25.51 -25.71 14.57
CA VAL A 194 24.51 -24.68 14.25
C VAL A 194 25.20 -23.34 13.98
N ALA A 195 24.92 -22.75 12.82
CA ALA A 195 25.18 -21.34 12.55
C ALA A 195 23.87 -20.57 12.62
N GLY A 196 23.91 -19.35 13.16
CA GLY A 196 22.78 -18.45 13.16
C GLY A 196 23.11 -17.06 12.66
N PHE A 197 22.13 -16.45 12.02
CA PHE A 197 22.22 -15.10 11.46
C PHE A 197 20.95 -14.31 11.81
N THR A 198 21.10 -13.02 12.10
CA THR A 198 19.98 -12.11 12.28
C THR A 198 20.39 -10.67 11.99
N GLY A 199 19.41 -9.81 11.72
CA GLY A 199 19.65 -8.38 11.47
C GLY A 199 20.53 -8.09 10.25
N LEU A 200 20.48 -8.91 9.20
CA LEU A 200 21.22 -8.64 7.96
C LEU A 200 20.70 -7.34 7.31
N THR A 201 21.56 -6.33 7.23
CA THR A 201 21.25 -5.01 6.65
C THR A 201 22.21 -4.67 5.52
N VAL A 202 21.69 -3.96 4.50
CA VAL A 202 22.48 -3.36 3.42
C VAL A 202 22.19 -1.86 3.41
N GLU A 203 23.23 -1.03 3.55
CA GLU A 203 23.09 0.43 3.62
C GLU A 203 24.09 1.13 2.68
N PRO A 204 23.71 2.25 2.04
CA PRO A 204 24.69 3.14 1.40
C PRO A 204 25.66 3.70 2.44
N ILE A 205 26.94 3.84 2.09
CA ILE A 205 27.93 4.53 2.94
C ILE A 205 27.67 6.04 2.87
N ARG A 206 26.66 6.50 3.61
CA ARG A 206 26.38 7.91 3.91
C ARG A 206 25.99 8.02 5.37
N THR A 207 27.00 8.10 6.25
CA THR A 207 26.89 8.22 7.71
C THR A 207 26.09 7.08 8.39
N ALA A 208 26.82 6.12 8.95
CA ALA A 208 26.30 4.88 9.55
C ALA A 208 25.16 5.10 10.58
N SER A 209 24.07 4.36 10.42
CA SER A 209 23.08 4.14 11.48
C SER A 209 23.50 2.95 12.35
N PRO A 210 23.23 2.95 13.66
CA PRO A 210 23.47 1.78 14.51
C PRO A 210 22.50 0.64 14.17
N LEU A 211 23.02 -0.60 14.08
CA LEU A 211 22.17 -1.79 13.90
C LEU A 211 21.29 -2.05 15.14
N PRO A 212 20.09 -2.62 14.96
CA PRO A 212 19.32 -3.16 16.07
C PRO A 212 20.04 -4.37 16.67
N THR A 213 20.31 -4.32 17.97
CA THR A 213 20.74 -5.49 18.75
C THR A 213 19.54 -6.40 19.03
N PRO A 214 19.66 -7.73 18.86
CA PRO A 214 18.66 -8.66 19.38
C PRO A 214 18.45 -8.41 20.88
N GLY A 215 17.20 -8.43 21.35
CA GLY A 215 16.91 -8.30 22.78
C GLY A 215 17.70 -9.36 23.56
N GLY A 216 18.58 -8.94 24.46
CA GLY A 216 19.63 -9.75 25.09
C GLY A 216 19.19 -10.92 25.98
N ASP A 217 17.94 -11.37 25.87
CA ASP A 217 17.34 -12.41 26.72
C ASP A 217 16.87 -13.66 25.93
N THR A 218 17.11 -13.75 24.60
CA THR A 218 16.78 -14.95 23.82
C THR A 218 17.92 -15.98 23.87
N PRO A 219 17.70 -17.21 24.38
CA PRO A 219 18.73 -18.25 24.38
C PRO A 219 19.19 -18.61 22.97
N LEU A 220 20.52 -18.80 22.79
CA LEU A 220 21.06 -19.28 21.52
C LEU A 220 20.55 -20.71 21.21
N PRO A 221 20.19 -21.00 19.95
CA PRO A 221 19.88 -22.35 19.47
C PRO A 221 20.94 -23.38 19.85
N THR A 222 20.53 -24.59 20.23
CA THR A 222 21.46 -25.66 20.68
C THR A 222 21.67 -26.75 19.63
N PRO A 223 22.80 -27.47 19.62
CA PRO A 223 23.11 -28.45 18.58
C PRO A 223 22.24 -29.74 18.51
N GLY A 224 21.32 -29.98 19.47
CA GLY A 224 20.60 -31.27 19.58
C GLY A 224 19.06 -31.27 19.66
N GLY A 225 18.35 -30.31 19.06
CA GLY A 225 16.88 -30.26 19.12
C GLY A 225 16.17 -30.84 17.89
N ASP A 226 15.68 -32.08 17.99
CA ASP A 226 14.55 -32.58 17.18
C ASP A 226 13.26 -32.46 18.02
N ASP A 227 12.16 -32.03 17.38
CA ASP A 227 10.83 -31.79 17.96
C ASP A 227 10.33 -32.87 18.93
N ASP A 228 9.94 -32.48 20.16
CA ASP A 228 8.96 -33.20 20.98
C ASP A 228 8.30 -32.28 22.04
N GLY A 229 7.11 -31.75 21.70
CA GLY A 229 6.04 -31.43 22.65
C GLY A 229 5.88 -29.95 23.11
N PRO A 230 4.64 -29.48 23.34
CA PRO A 230 4.37 -28.11 23.77
C PRO A 230 4.74 -27.91 25.25
N PRO A 231 5.21 -26.71 25.66
CA PRO A 231 5.61 -26.49 27.04
C PRO A 231 4.36 -26.42 27.94
N THR A 232 4.40 -27.20 29.02
CA THR A 232 3.50 -27.04 30.17
C THR A 232 3.93 -25.83 31.01
N PRO A 233 2.98 -25.08 31.62
CA PRO A 233 3.33 -23.90 32.40
C PRO A 233 3.81 -24.28 33.81
N PRO A 234 4.83 -23.62 34.38
CA PRO A 234 5.09 -23.73 35.80
C PRO A 234 4.09 -22.89 36.60
N ALA A 235 3.64 -23.47 37.70
CA ALA A 235 2.79 -22.85 38.69
C ALA A 235 3.58 -21.91 39.62
N ASN A 236 3.03 -20.71 39.80
CA ASN A 236 2.66 -20.09 41.08
C ASN A 236 3.60 -20.30 42.29
N ASP A 237 4.46 -19.31 42.54
CA ASP A 237 4.91 -18.90 43.86
C ASP A 237 4.56 -17.40 44.07
N GLY A 238 4.18 -17.05 45.29
CA GLY A 238 3.51 -15.80 45.62
C GLY A 238 4.31 -14.86 46.52
N GLY A 239 3.71 -13.68 46.73
CA GLY A 239 4.13 -12.62 47.67
C GLY A 239 5.18 -11.69 47.07
N ASP A 240 5.10 -10.36 47.13
CA ASP A 240 4.35 -9.48 48.01
C ASP A 240 4.08 -8.13 47.30
N GLY A 241 2.84 -7.65 47.38
CA GLY A 241 2.48 -6.29 46.99
C GLY A 241 2.71 -5.29 48.15
N PRO A 242 3.14 -4.04 47.87
CA PRO A 242 3.27 -3.02 48.92
C PRO A 242 1.91 -2.37 49.31
N PRO A 243 1.80 -1.86 50.56
CA PRO A 243 0.54 -1.49 51.23
C PRO A 243 -0.06 -0.12 50.84
N PRO A 244 -1.31 0.20 51.24
CA PRO A 244 -2.07 1.35 50.75
C PRO A 244 -1.65 2.69 51.37
N ILE A 245 -1.75 3.75 50.57
CA ILE A 245 -1.53 5.14 50.98
C ILE A 245 -2.86 5.74 51.52
N PRO A 246 -2.87 6.48 52.65
CA PRO A 246 -4.11 6.99 53.26
C PRO A 246 -4.65 8.26 52.58
N ASN A 247 -5.99 8.37 52.57
CA ASN A 247 -6.78 9.56 52.25
C ASN A 247 -6.45 10.75 53.15
N THR A 248 -6.29 11.93 52.56
CA THR A 248 -6.52 13.23 53.21
C THR A 248 -7.38 14.10 52.28
N GLY A 249 -8.46 14.66 52.84
CA GLY A 249 -9.46 15.43 52.11
C GLY A 249 -9.32 16.95 52.25
N GLY A 250 -10.30 17.65 51.66
CA GLY A 250 -10.54 19.09 51.73
C GLY A 250 -9.94 19.85 50.55
N ASP A 251 -10.60 20.78 49.85
CA ASP A 251 -11.87 21.47 50.07
C ASP A 251 -12.40 21.97 48.72
N GLY A 252 -13.69 21.84 48.45
CA GLY A 252 -14.36 22.52 47.34
C GLY A 252 -15.11 23.77 47.84
N PRO A 253 -15.21 24.82 47.02
CA PRO A 253 -16.26 25.82 47.20
C PRO A 253 -16.95 26.19 45.86
N PRO A 254 -18.02 27.01 45.85
CA PRO A 254 -19.42 26.70 46.12
C PRO A 254 -20.31 26.90 44.85
N PRO A 255 -21.64 26.67 44.90
CA PRO A 255 -22.51 26.83 43.72
C PRO A 255 -23.29 28.18 43.70
N ILE A 256 -23.96 28.45 42.55
CA ILE A 256 -25.14 29.34 42.29
C ILE A 256 -24.81 30.76 41.73
N PRO A 257 -25.63 31.43 40.85
CA PRO A 257 -26.97 31.10 40.32
C PRO A 257 -27.18 31.19 38.79
N ASN A 258 -28.30 30.60 38.37
CA ASN A 258 -29.02 30.89 37.13
C ASN A 258 -29.79 32.23 37.28
N ALA A 259 -29.63 33.15 36.33
CA ALA A 259 -30.47 34.34 36.17
C ALA A 259 -30.63 34.62 34.67
N GLY A 260 -31.88 34.64 34.21
CA GLY A 260 -32.23 35.07 32.85
C GLY A 260 -32.24 36.58 32.70
N GLY A 261 -32.39 37.03 31.45
CA GLY A 261 -32.79 38.40 31.11
C GLY A 261 -31.82 39.12 30.18
N ASP A 262 -32.30 39.30 28.95
CA ASP A 262 -32.09 40.44 28.04
C ASP A 262 -30.68 40.75 27.49
N GLY A 263 -30.59 40.70 26.16
CA GLY A 263 -29.34 40.78 25.40
C GLY A 263 -28.71 42.17 25.28
N PRO A 264 -27.49 42.25 24.71
CA PRO A 264 -26.83 43.53 24.42
C PRO A 264 -27.25 44.13 23.06
N PRO A 265 -27.24 45.48 22.92
CA PRO A 265 -27.67 46.21 21.74
C PRO A 265 -26.65 46.13 20.57
N PRO A 266 -27.05 46.49 19.32
CA PRO A 266 -26.17 46.41 18.16
C PRO A 266 -25.03 47.44 18.21
N ILE A 267 -23.87 47.04 17.70
CA ILE A 267 -22.68 47.89 17.54
C ILE A 267 -22.89 48.85 16.36
N PRO A 268 -22.56 50.16 16.48
CA PRO A 268 -22.73 51.14 15.41
C PRO A 268 -21.64 51.04 14.32
N ASN A 269 -22.05 51.26 13.07
CA ASN A 269 -21.17 51.50 11.92
C ASN A 269 -20.47 52.86 12.04
N THR A 270 -19.14 52.88 11.98
CA THR A 270 -18.34 54.07 11.68
C THR A 270 -17.31 53.71 10.61
N GLY A 271 -17.42 54.35 9.44
CA GLY A 271 -16.52 54.17 8.30
C GLY A 271 -15.30 55.08 8.29
N GLY A 272 -14.45 54.84 7.29
CA GLY A 272 -13.27 55.63 6.86
C GLY A 272 -11.95 55.04 7.34
N ASP A 273 -10.91 54.78 6.54
CA ASP A 273 -10.57 55.23 5.18
C ASP A 273 -9.68 54.21 4.45
N GLY A 274 -10.02 53.91 3.18
CA GLY A 274 -9.17 53.19 2.22
C GLY A 274 -8.52 54.16 1.21
N PRO A 275 -7.43 53.74 0.52
CA PRO A 275 -6.65 54.61 -0.36
C PRO A 275 -7.38 55.04 -1.66
N PRO A 276 -6.94 56.15 -2.31
CA PRO A 276 -7.72 56.92 -3.28
C PRO A 276 -7.80 56.33 -4.70
N PRO A 277 -8.81 56.73 -5.51
CA PRO A 277 -9.06 56.18 -6.83
C PRO A 277 -8.20 56.81 -7.96
N ILE A 278 -7.91 56.02 -8.98
CA ILE A 278 -7.26 56.43 -10.23
C ILE A 278 -8.31 57.06 -11.18
N PRO A 279 -8.02 58.15 -11.92
CA PRO A 279 -9.02 58.91 -12.67
C PRO A 279 -9.42 58.29 -14.02
N ASN A 280 -10.71 58.42 -14.34
CA ASN A 280 -11.34 58.06 -15.62
C ASN A 280 -11.13 59.16 -16.68
N THR A 281 -10.71 58.76 -17.88
CA THR A 281 -11.00 59.44 -19.17
C THR A 281 -11.68 58.34 -20.01
N GLY A 282 -12.96 58.39 -20.38
CA GLY A 282 -13.73 59.47 -20.97
C GLY A 282 -14.04 59.05 -22.42
N GLY A 283 -15.19 58.41 -22.64
CA GLY A 283 -15.63 57.94 -23.97
C GLY A 283 -16.95 57.14 -23.96
N ASP A 284 -18.05 57.87 -23.76
CA ASP A 284 -19.43 57.69 -24.27
C ASP A 284 -20.19 56.37 -24.07
N GLY A 285 -20.93 56.30 -22.96
CA GLY A 285 -22.17 55.52 -22.83
C GLY A 285 -23.38 56.45 -22.61
N PRO A 286 -24.52 56.26 -23.31
CA PRO A 286 -25.70 57.10 -23.10
C PRO A 286 -26.53 56.70 -21.84
N PRO A 287 -27.33 57.63 -21.28
CA PRO A 287 -27.90 57.61 -19.91
C PRO A 287 -29.31 56.97 -19.79
N PRO A 288 -29.87 56.81 -18.55
CA PRO A 288 -31.00 55.93 -18.23
C PRO A 288 -32.37 56.63 -18.09
N ILE A 289 -33.47 55.86 -18.13
CA ILE A 289 -34.81 56.25 -17.63
C ILE A 289 -35.45 55.10 -16.82
N PRO A 290 -35.89 55.32 -15.57
CA PRO A 290 -36.71 54.39 -14.79
C PRO A 290 -38.18 54.86 -14.67
N ASN A 291 -39.16 53.94 -14.76
CA ASN A 291 -40.34 53.86 -13.86
C ASN A 291 -41.30 52.67 -14.12
N THR A 292 -41.51 51.88 -13.05
CA THR A 292 -42.76 51.29 -12.50
C THR A 292 -43.82 50.56 -13.37
N GLY A 293 -44.02 49.27 -13.06
CA GLY A 293 -45.35 48.70 -12.71
C GLY A 293 -46.11 47.86 -13.77
N GLY A 294 -46.50 46.62 -13.39
CA GLY A 294 -47.72 45.96 -13.88
C GLY A 294 -47.56 44.67 -14.70
N ASP A 295 -47.99 43.55 -14.10
CA ASP A 295 -48.77 42.42 -14.65
C ASP A 295 -48.63 41.98 -16.13
N GLY A 296 -48.03 40.78 -16.31
CA GLY A 296 -48.45 39.62 -17.14
C GLY A 296 -48.85 39.75 -18.63
N PRO A 297 -48.38 38.84 -19.51
CA PRO A 297 -49.07 38.52 -20.76
C PRO A 297 -50.14 37.40 -20.62
N PRO A 298 -51.33 37.54 -21.25
CA PRO A 298 -52.42 36.54 -21.32
C PRO A 298 -52.26 35.56 -22.54
N PRO A 299 -53.17 34.58 -22.75
CA PRO A 299 -52.88 33.24 -23.28
C PRO A 299 -53.10 33.06 -24.80
N ILE A 300 -52.63 31.93 -25.35
CA ILE A 300 -53.03 31.41 -26.68
C ILE A 300 -54.00 30.21 -26.50
N PRO A 301 -55.14 30.12 -27.22
CA PRO A 301 -56.24 29.19 -26.91
C PRO A 301 -56.17 27.82 -27.64
N ASN A 302 -56.84 26.84 -27.01
CA ASN A 302 -57.15 25.49 -27.47
C ASN A 302 -58.05 25.43 -28.73
N THR A 303 -57.79 24.45 -29.60
CA THR A 303 -58.79 23.81 -30.50
C THR A 303 -58.59 22.30 -30.47
N GLY A 304 -59.64 21.54 -30.11
CA GLY A 304 -59.60 20.08 -29.91
C GLY A 304 -60.38 19.23 -30.92
N GLY A 305 -60.53 17.95 -30.56
CA GLY A 305 -61.35 16.87 -31.17
C GLY A 305 -60.54 16.03 -32.19
N ASP A 306 -60.55 14.69 -32.25
CA ASP A 306 -61.32 13.60 -31.61
C ASP A 306 -60.47 12.31 -31.69
N GLY A 307 -60.57 11.40 -30.71
CA GLY A 307 -59.82 10.13 -30.66
C GLY A 307 -60.58 8.88 -31.20
N PRO A 308 -59.94 7.70 -31.24
CA PRO A 308 -60.61 6.39 -31.32
C PRO A 308 -60.82 5.74 -29.91
N PRO A 309 -61.72 4.74 -29.78
CA PRO A 309 -62.32 4.29 -28.50
C PRO A 309 -61.46 3.29 -27.68
N PRO A 310 -61.84 3.01 -26.41
CA PRO A 310 -60.99 2.31 -25.41
C PRO A 310 -61.26 0.80 -25.28
N ILE A 311 -60.27 0.07 -24.76
CA ILE A 311 -60.41 -1.29 -24.18
C ILE A 311 -59.78 -1.27 -22.76
N PRO A 312 -60.37 -1.94 -21.73
CA PRO A 312 -60.41 -1.44 -20.35
C PRO A 312 -59.23 -1.81 -19.44
N ASN A 313 -59.11 -1.01 -18.36
CA ASN A 313 -58.32 -1.21 -17.16
C ASN A 313 -58.56 -2.55 -16.45
N THR A 314 -57.45 -3.16 -16.02
CA THR A 314 -57.26 -3.81 -14.71
C THR A 314 -55.92 -3.26 -14.21
N GLY A 315 -55.86 -2.22 -13.37
CA GLY A 315 -56.18 -2.27 -11.95
C GLY A 315 -54.90 -2.53 -11.15
N GLY A 316 -54.34 -1.50 -10.50
CA GLY A 316 -53.26 -1.63 -9.51
C GLY A 316 -52.28 -0.46 -9.50
N ASP A 317 -52.50 0.47 -8.58
CA ASP A 317 -51.62 1.51 -7.99
C ASP A 317 -50.19 1.66 -8.57
N GLY A 318 -49.95 2.79 -9.26
CA GLY A 318 -48.61 3.26 -9.58
C GLY A 318 -48.01 4.09 -8.42
N PRO A 319 -46.75 3.85 -8.02
CA PRO A 319 -46.06 4.67 -7.02
C PRO A 319 -45.72 6.08 -7.56
N PRO A 320 -45.48 7.07 -6.66
CA PRO A 320 -45.17 8.47 -7.02
C PRO A 320 -43.82 8.61 -7.76
N PRO A 321 -43.51 9.78 -8.36
CA PRO A 321 -42.39 9.93 -9.30
C PRO A 321 -41.02 9.69 -8.65
N ILE A 322 -40.18 9.00 -9.42
CA ILE A 322 -38.79 8.62 -9.14
C ILE A 322 -37.88 9.87 -9.20
N PRO A 323 -37.09 10.18 -8.16
CA PRO A 323 -35.90 11.01 -8.30
C PRO A 323 -34.76 10.19 -8.93
N ASN A 324 -34.15 10.72 -9.99
CA ASN A 324 -32.98 10.15 -10.68
C ASN A 324 -31.90 9.70 -9.69
N THR A 325 -31.61 8.40 -9.70
CA THR A 325 -30.41 7.79 -9.13
C THR A 325 -29.36 7.72 -10.25
N GLY A 326 -28.35 8.58 -10.20
CA GLY A 326 -27.12 8.44 -10.99
C GLY A 326 -26.35 7.25 -10.45
N GLY A 327 -25.97 6.35 -11.34
CA GLY A 327 -25.41 5.05 -11.04
C GLY A 327 -25.46 4.18 -12.29
N ASP A 328 -25.13 4.76 -13.45
CA ASP A 328 -24.90 4.00 -14.66
C ASP A 328 -23.38 3.83 -14.78
N GLY A 329 -22.93 2.56 -14.78
CA GLY A 329 -21.57 2.22 -15.21
C GLY A 329 -21.30 2.69 -16.64
N PRO A 330 -20.09 2.45 -17.18
CA PRO A 330 -19.70 2.91 -18.50
C PRO A 330 -20.70 2.44 -19.57
N PRO A 331 -20.88 3.22 -20.65
CA PRO A 331 -22.00 3.06 -21.57
C PRO A 331 -22.07 1.64 -22.15
N PRO A 332 -23.28 1.08 -22.39
CA PRO A 332 -23.42 -0.21 -23.04
C PRO A 332 -22.81 -0.16 -24.45
N ILE A 333 -21.80 -1.01 -24.71
CA ILE A 333 -21.34 -1.28 -26.07
C ILE A 333 -22.52 -1.91 -26.84
N PRO A 334 -22.89 -1.40 -28.03
CA PRO A 334 -24.01 -1.95 -28.78
C PRO A 334 -23.87 -3.45 -29.03
N ASN A 335 -24.90 -4.19 -28.62
CA ASN A 335 -24.99 -5.63 -28.71
C ASN A 335 -25.07 -6.08 -30.19
N THR A 336 -23.93 -6.44 -30.79
CA THR A 336 -23.93 -7.22 -32.03
C THR A 336 -23.84 -8.69 -31.66
N GLY A 337 -24.98 -9.38 -31.71
CA GLY A 337 -25.06 -10.81 -31.51
C GLY A 337 -24.08 -11.58 -32.40
N GLY A 338 -23.37 -12.52 -31.79
CA GLY A 338 -22.45 -13.44 -32.46
C GLY A 338 -21.79 -14.34 -31.44
N ASP A 339 -22.42 -15.50 -31.22
CA ASP A 339 -21.94 -16.74 -30.58
C ASP A 339 -21.19 -16.66 -29.24
N GLY A 340 -21.70 -17.41 -28.27
CA GLY A 340 -21.07 -17.58 -26.95
C GLY A 340 -19.60 -18.03 -27.05
N PRO A 341 -18.81 -17.83 -25.98
CA PRO A 341 -17.38 -18.07 -26.02
C PRO A 341 -17.08 -19.53 -26.40
N PRO A 342 -16.19 -19.80 -27.37
CA PRO A 342 -15.79 -21.16 -27.72
C PRO A 342 -14.90 -21.75 -26.61
N PRO A 343 -14.85 -23.08 -26.47
CA PRO A 343 -14.06 -23.74 -25.44
C PRO A 343 -12.56 -23.55 -25.67
N ILE A 344 -11.83 -23.39 -24.56
CA ILE A 344 -10.38 -23.19 -24.48
C ILE A 344 -9.63 -24.43 -25.02
N PRO A 345 -8.78 -24.31 -26.06
CA PRO A 345 -7.84 -25.37 -26.43
C PRO A 345 -6.49 -25.19 -25.73
N GLY A 346 -6.10 -26.23 -24.98
CA GLY A 346 -4.76 -26.84 -24.94
C GLY A 346 -3.51 -25.97 -24.78
N GLN A 347 -2.77 -26.25 -23.70
CA GLN A 347 -1.38 -25.86 -23.48
C GLN A 347 -0.46 -25.96 -24.70
N GLN A 348 0.42 -24.97 -24.86
CA GLN A 348 1.80 -25.20 -25.32
C GLN A 348 2.78 -24.33 -24.51
N GLU A 349 3.83 -24.99 -24.05
CA GLU A 349 4.98 -24.49 -23.29
C GLU A 349 5.91 -23.61 -24.15
N GLY A 350 6.63 -22.70 -23.48
CA GLY A 350 7.92 -22.19 -23.95
C GLY A 350 8.11 -20.68 -23.81
N GLY A 351 8.63 -20.22 -22.66
CA GLY A 351 9.07 -18.83 -22.49
C GLY A 351 9.12 -18.37 -21.03
N GLN A 352 10.21 -18.70 -20.36
CA GLN A 352 10.70 -18.26 -19.04
C GLN A 352 10.08 -16.99 -18.42
N GLN A 353 9.30 -17.19 -17.36
CA GLN A 353 9.09 -16.32 -16.19
C GLN A 353 8.21 -17.11 -15.20
N THR A 354 8.70 -17.43 -14.00
CA THR A 354 7.87 -17.97 -12.93
C THR A 354 7.15 -16.82 -12.24
N PRO A 355 5.82 -16.64 -12.37
CA PRO A 355 5.11 -15.64 -11.58
C PRO A 355 4.87 -16.22 -10.20
N GLY A 356 5.34 -15.51 -9.17
CA GLY A 356 5.03 -15.83 -7.77
C GLY A 356 3.54 -16.05 -7.58
N THR A 357 3.19 -17.07 -6.82
CA THR A 357 1.80 -17.32 -6.42
C THR A 357 1.37 -16.28 -5.38
N SER A 358 0.14 -15.77 -5.48
CA SER A 358 -0.43 -14.93 -4.42
C SER A 358 -0.64 -15.78 -3.15
N PRO A 359 -0.63 -15.18 -1.94
CA PRO A 359 -1.07 -15.85 -0.72
C PRO A 359 -2.52 -16.39 -0.80
N ILE A 360 -3.32 -15.88 -1.73
CA ILE A 360 -4.66 -16.40 -2.02
C ILE A 360 -4.56 -17.54 -3.04
N ALA A 361 -4.93 -18.73 -2.60
CA ALA A 361 -4.95 -19.93 -3.43
C ALA A 361 -5.75 -19.71 -4.73
N GLY A 362 -5.13 -20.04 -5.87
CA GLY A 362 -5.74 -19.94 -7.19
C GLY A 362 -5.51 -18.61 -7.92
N LEU A 363 -4.77 -17.66 -7.34
CA LEU A 363 -4.36 -16.42 -8.02
C LEU A 363 -2.83 -16.35 -8.21
N THR A 364 -2.40 -15.92 -9.39
CA THR A 364 -1.03 -15.44 -9.58
C THR A 364 -0.84 -14.05 -8.93
N ALA A 365 0.41 -13.66 -8.68
CA ALA A 365 0.75 -12.30 -8.23
C ALA A 365 0.07 -11.21 -9.07
N ASP A 366 0.20 -11.28 -10.40
CA ASP A 366 -0.36 -10.27 -11.29
C ASP A 366 -1.89 -10.26 -11.29
N GLN A 367 -2.53 -11.43 -11.15
CA GLN A 367 -3.99 -11.51 -11.01
C GLN A 367 -4.42 -10.84 -9.71
N ALA A 368 -3.72 -11.11 -8.60
CA ALA A 368 -4.00 -10.46 -7.33
C ALA A 368 -3.80 -8.94 -7.42
N GLN A 369 -2.68 -8.45 -7.98
CA GLN A 369 -2.43 -7.01 -8.18
C GLN A 369 -3.56 -6.34 -8.98
N ARG A 370 -3.92 -6.91 -10.15
CA ARG A 370 -4.95 -6.34 -11.01
C ARG A 370 -6.30 -6.33 -10.35
N ARG A 371 -6.70 -7.46 -9.77
CA ARG A 371 -7.99 -7.59 -9.08
C ARG A 371 -8.09 -6.63 -7.92
N MET A 372 -7.04 -6.49 -7.12
CA MET A 372 -6.99 -5.53 -6.02
C MET A 372 -7.05 -4.10 -6.52
N GLY A 373 -6.24 -3.74 -7.51
CA GLY A 373 -6.23 -2.38 -8.06
C GLY A 373 -7.59 -1.96 -8.60
N VAL A 374 -8.25 -2.86 -9.34
CA VAL A 374 -9.61 -2.65 -9.85
C VAL A 374 -10.61 -2.55 -8.70
N ALA A 375 -10.62 -3.53 -7.78
CA ALA A 375 -11.58 -3.56 -6.69
C ALA A 375 -11.46 -2.36 -5.76
N LEU A 376 -10.23 -1.99 -5.37
CA LEU A 376 -9.96 -0.85 -4.49
C LEU A 376 -10.21 0.48 -5.19
N GLY A 377 -9.86 0.60 -6.48
CA GLY A 377 -10.13 1.80 -7.27
C GLY A 377 -11.63 2.11 -7.33
N ILE A 378 -12.44 1.09 -7.64
CA ILE A 378 -13.91 1.19 -7.66
C ILE A 378 -14.46 1.45 -6.25
N PHE A 379 -14.02 0.67 -5.26
CA PHE A 379 -14.48 0.82 -3.88
C PHE A 379 -14.22 2.23 -3.34
N LEU A 380 -13.03 2.79 -3.56
CA LEU A 380 -12.67 4.13 -3.10
C LEU A 380 -13.42 5.23 -3.87
N HIS A 381 -13.77 4.98 -5.13
CA HIS A 381 -14.64 5.86 -5.91
C HIS A 381 -16.05 5.89 -5.32
N GLU A 382 -16.68 4.72 -5.07
CA GLU A 382 -18.00 4.66 -4.43
C GLU A 382 -18.01 5.19 -2.99
N MET A 383 -16.93 4.93 -2.26
CA MET A 383 -16.76 5.49 -0.93
C MET A 383 -16.63 7.02 -0.98
N ALA A 384 -16.07 7.61 -2.05
CA ALA A 384 -16.03 9.06 -2.22
C ALA A 384 -17.44 9.63 -2.32
N HIS A 385 -18.34 9.01 -3.09
CA HIS A 385 -19.75 9.41 -3.14
C HIS A 385 -20.42 9.30 -1.77
N ALA A 386 -20.16 8.22 -1.02
CA ALA A 386 -20.68 8.09 0.34
C ALA A 386 -20.17 9.20 1.27
N VAL A 387 -18.86 9.54 1.21
CA VAL A 387 -18.30 10.64 2.01
C VAL A 387 -18.91 11.99 1.59
N ILE A 388 -19.05 12.25 0.30
CA ILE A 388 -19.64 13.48 -0.23
C ILE A 388 -21.12 13.60 0.20
N GLY A 389 -21.91 12.57 -0.10
CA GLY A 389 -23.35 12.55 0.11
C GLY A 389 -23.76 12.47 1.57
N GLU A 390 -23.08 11.68 2.40
CA GLU A 390 -23.44 11.57 3.82
C GLU A 390 -22.89 12.73 4.66
N THR A 391 -21.71 13.27 4.35
CA THR A 391 -21.07 14.29 5.21
C THR A 391 -21.26 15.73 4.73
N ASP A 392 -21.97 15.94 3.61
CA ASP A 392 -22.04 17.22 2.89
C ASP A 392 -20.64 17.78 2.60
N LEU A 393 -19.70 16.92 2.20
CA LEU A 393 -18.38 17.37 1.77
C LEU A 393 -18.52 18.06 0.40
N PRO A 394 -18.04 19.31 0.21
CA PRO A 394 -18.20 19.98 -1.08
C PRO A 394 -17.41 19.30 -2.20
N ALA A 395 -18.10 18.88 -3.26
CA ALA A 395 -17.46 18.53 -4.52
C ALA A 395 -16.87 19.79 -5.19
N THR A 396 -15.64 19.71 -5.68
CA THR A 396 -14.92 20.88 -6.25
C THR A 396 -14.95 20.95 -7.78
N GLY A 397 -15.71 20.05 -8.41
CA GLY A 397 -15.96 19.97 -9.84
C GLY A 397 -17.16 19.05 -10.11
N PRO A 398 -17.28 18.46 -11.32
CA PRO A 398 -18.17 17.31 -11.52
C PRO A 398 -17.92 16.26 -10.44
N GLU A 399 -18.99 15.68 -9.90
CA GLU A 399 -18.89 14.78 -8.74
C GLU A 399 -18.06 13.55 -9.08
N GLU A 400 -18.26 12.96 -10.26
CA GLU A 400 -17.48 11.84 -10.78
C GLU A 400 -15.97 12.13 -10.90
N ASP A 401 -15.60 13.30 -11.45
CA ASP A 401 -14.19 13.73 -11.53
C ASP A 401 -13.59 13.93 -10.11
N THR A 402 -14.44 14.30 -9.15
CA THR A 402 -14.06 14.49 -7.74
C THR A 402 -13.86 13.13 -7.05
N ALA A 403 -14.77 12.17 -7.28
CA ALA A 403 -14.69 10.81 -6.78
C ALA A 403 -13.45 10.07 -7.33
N ASP A 404 -13.16 10.21 -8.63
CA ASP A 404 -11.93 9.70 -9.25
C ASP A 404 -10.67 10.29 -8.62
N SER A 405 -10.68 11.60 -8.34
CA SER A 405 -9.54 12.27 -7.70
C SER A 405 -9.34 11.76 -6.28
N PHE A 406 -10.41 11.61 -5.50
CA PHE A 406 -10.35 11.03 -4.16
C PHE A 406 -9.77 9.61 -4.19
N SER A 407 -10.27 8.75 -5.07
CA SER A 407 -9.77 7.39 -5.26
C SER A 407 -8.28 7.40 -5.62
N ALA A 408 -7.86 8.26 -6.55
CA ALA A 408 -6.45 8.40 -6.93
C ALA A 408 -5.55 8.87 -5.77
N PHE A 409 -6.02 9.79 -4.92
CA PHE A 409 -5.26 10.22 -3.74
C PHE A 409 -5.15 9.12 -2.69
N ALA A 410 -6.25 8.42 -2.40
CA ALA A 410 -6.25 7.30 -1.47
C ALA A 410 -5.38 6.14 -1.98
N MET A 411 -5.37 5.87 -3.29
CA MET A 411 -4.47 4.87 -3.88
C MET A 411 -3.01 5.34 -3.90
N ALA A 412 -2.75 6.61 -4.24
CA ALA A 412 -1.39 7.16 -4.23
C ALA A 412 -0.77 7.13 -2.84
N SER A 413 -1.59 7.32 -1.80
CA SER A 413 -1.10 7.33 -0.43
C SER A 413 -0.58 5.98 0.01
N VAL A 414 -1.10 4.87 -0.51
CA VAL A 414 -0.57 3.51 -0.27
C VAL A 414 0.94 3.41 -0.51
N MET A 415 1.47 4.18 -1.46
CA MET A 415 2.91 4.20 -1.74
C MET A 415 3.74 4.77 -0.60
N GLU A 416 3.19 5.64 0.25
CA GLU A 416 3.91 6.28 1.36
C GLU A 416 4.34 5.28 2.45
N GLY A 417 3.64 4.15 2.57
CA GLY A 417 4.01 3.06 3.47
C GLY A 417 4.82 1.94 2.81
N ALA A 418 5.05 2.00 1.50
CA ALA A 418 5.71 0.92 0.76
C ALA A 418 7.17 0.76 1.18
N THR A 419 7.60 -0.48 1.39
CA THR A 419 9.02 -0.83 1.54
C THR A 419 9.59 -1.20 0.17
N PRO A 420 10.93 -1.22 -0.03
CA PRO A 420 11.52 -1.67 -1.29
C PRO A 420 11.00 -3.05 -1.73
N GLN A 421 10.72 -3.93 -0.78
CA GLN A 421 10.21 -5.29 -1.02
C GLN A 421 8.74 -5.32 -1.47
N THR A 422 7.95 -4.30 -1.11
CA THR A 422 6.51 -4.24 -1.42
C THR A 422 6.19 -3.24 -2.53
N ALA A 423 7.15 -2.38 -2.88
CA ALA A 423 6.99 -1.31 -3.86
C ALA A 423 6.51 -1.81 -5.22
N GLU A 424 7.06 -2.90 -5.77
CA GLU A 424 6.63 -3.43 -7.07
C GLU A 424 5.16 -3.88 -7.03
N TYR A 425 4.75 -4.61 -5.98
CA TYR A 425 3.38 -5.10 -5.87
C TYR A 425 2.37 -3.97 -5.64
N ILE A 426 2.70 -3.04 -4.76
CA ILE A 426 1.90 -1.83 -4.51
C ILE A 426 1.79 -1.00 -5.79
N THR A 427 2.88 -0.85 -6.54
CA THR A 427 2.89 -0.17 -7.84
C THR A 427 1.96 -0.88 -8.81
N GLY A 428 1.95 -2.21 -8.87
CA GLY A 428 1.05 -3.01 -9.71
C GLY A 428 -0.42 -2.79 -9.36
N ILE A 429 -0.76 -2.74 -8.07
CA ILE A 429 -2.12 -2.44 -7.58
C ILE A 429 -2.54 -1.02 -7.99
N ILE A 430 -1.73 -0.01 -7.67
CA ILE A 430 -2.04 1.39 -7.98
C ILE A 430 -2.15 1.60 -9.48
N SER A 431 -1.22 1.04 -10.25
CA SER A 431 -1.23 1.10 -11.73
C SER A 431 -2.51 0.50 -12.31
N SER A 432 -2.96 -0.63 -11.76
CA SER A 432 -4.17 -1.32 -12.22
C SER A 432 -5.44 -0.50 -11.99
N SER A 433 -5.50 0.29 -10.91
CA SER A 433 -6.64 1.17 -10.61
C SER A 433 -6.86 2.27 -11.64
N THR A 434 -5.80 2.74 -12.30
CA THR A 434 -5.88 3.82 -13.29
C THR A 434 -5.78 3.36 -14.74
N LEU A 435 -5.06 2.25 -15.00
CA LEU A 435 -4.88 1.73 -16.36
C LEU A 435 -6.19 1.27 -17.00
N LEU A 436 -7.21 0.96 -16.19
CA LEU A 436 -8.54 0.66 -16.67
C LEU A 436 -9.06 1.75 -17.62
N TRP A 437 -8.96 3.02 -17.22
CA TRP A 437 -9.40 4.16 -18.02
C TRP A 437 -8.57 4.35 -19.29
N TYR A 438 -7.26 4.07 -19.23
CA TYR A 438 -6.40 4.15 -20.42
C TYR A 438 -6.83 3.15 -21.49
N TYR A 439 -6.97 1.88 -21.11
CA TYR A 439 -7.35 0.84 -22.06
C TYR A 439 -8.80 0.95 -22.51
N SER A 440 -9.70 1.48 -21.66
CA SER A 440 -11.07 1.78 -22.06
C SER A 440 -11.10 2.86 -23.14
N ALA A 441 -10.35 3.94 -22.96
CA ALA A 441 -10.20 4.97 -23.98
C ALA A 441 -9.63 4.43 -25.29
N LYS A 442 -8.65 3.52 -25.24
CA LYS A 442 -8.07 2.89 -26.43
C LYS A 442 -9.06 1.99 -27.15
N ALA A 443 -9.85 1.21 -26.43
CA ALA A 443 -10.90 0.39 -27.02
C ALA A 443 -11.97 1.26 -27.70
N LEU A 444 -12.42 2.35 -27.05
CA LEU A 444 -13.39 3.28 -27.62
C LEU A 444 -12.84 3.96 -28.89
N GLU A 445 -11.56 4.37 -28.88
CA GLU A 445 -10.86 4.92 -30.05
C GLU A 445 -10.83 3.92 -31.23
N GLN A 446 -10.47 2.67 -30.97
CA GLN A 446 -10.42 1.60 -31.97
C GLN A 446 -11.80 1.30 -32.58
N HIS A 447 -12.84 1.29 -31.76
CA HIS A 447 -14.22 1.03 -32.19
C HIS A 447 -14.95 2.28 -32.69
N GLN A 448 -14.28 3.43 -32.76
CA GLN A 448 -14.85 4.71 -33.19
C GLN A 448 -16.11 5.11 -32.41
N VAL A 449 -16.17 4.73 -31.14
CA VAL A 449 -17.26 5.07 -30.24
C VAL A 449 -17.01 6.47 -29.70
N THR A 450 -17.95 7.39 -29.95
CA THR A 450 -17.89 8.74 -29.42
C THR A 450 -18.52 8.78 -28.04
N HIS A 451 -17.83 9.40 -27.07
CA HIS A 451 -18.40 9.67 -25.77
C HIS A 451 -19.50 10.73 -25.88
N ASP A 452 -20.63 10.49 -25.21
CA ASP A 452 -21.67 11.50 -25.11
C ASP A 452 -21.17 12.65 -24.26
N TRP A 453 -21.28 13.88 -24.76
CA TRP A 453 -20.78 15.07 -24.06
C TRP A 453 -21.65 15.46 -22.85
N GLN A 454 -22.85 14.90 -22.76
CA GLN A 454 -23.81 15.08 -21.65
C GLN A 454 -23.62 14.05 -20.55
N ASP A 455 -22.76 13.06 -20.76
CA ASP A 455 -22.42 12.07 -19.76
C ASP A 455 -21.86 12.77 -18.52
N GLU A 456 -22.23 12.28 -17.35
CA GLU A 456 -21.77 12.78 -16.07
C GLU A 456 -20.28 12.49 -15.85
N HIS A 457 -19.76 11.45 -16.51
CA HIS A 457 -18.35 11.12 -16.53
C HIS A 457 -17.60 11.89 -17.61
N ALA A 458 -16.39 12.31 -17.26
CA ALA A 458 -15.44 12.76 -18.25
C ALA A 458 -15.06 11.61 -19.20
N PRO A 459 -14.66 11.91 -20.45
CA PRO A 459 -14.12 10.89 -21.34
C PRO A 459 -12.97 10.10 -20.69
N ASP A 460 -12.93 8.78 -20.88
CA ASP A 460 -11.99 7.89 -20.19
C ASP A 460 -10.53 8.33 -20.27
N ILE A 461 -10.08 8.89 -21.41
CA ILE A 461 -8.70 9.38 -21.53
C ILE A 461 -8.42 10.58 -20.61
N LYS A 462 -9.43 11.40 -20.32
CA LYS A 462 -9.36 12.51 -19.36
C LYS A 462 -9.38 11.98 -17.93
N ARG A 463 -10.22 10.97 -17.63
CA ARG A 463 -10.21 10.27 -16.33
C ARG A 463 -8.83 9.68 -16.05
N PHE A 464 -8.29 8.92 -17.01
CA PHE A 464 -6.92 8.40 -16.96
C PHE A 464 -5.89 9.50 -16.71
N ARG A 465 -5.88 10.56 -17.52
CA ARG A 465 -4.92 11.67 -17.36
C ARG A 465 -4.98 12.27 -15.97
N ASN A 466 -6.18 12.48 -15.43
CA ASN A 466 -6.36 13.15 -14.15
C ASN A 466 -5.90 12.28 -12.98
N SER A 467 -6.35 11.02 -12.94
CA SER A 467 -5.98 10.07 -11.88
C SER A 467 -4.50 9.70 -11.95
N PHE A 468 -3.98 9.39 -13.15
CA PHE A 468 -2.57 9.07 -13.33
C PHE A 468 -1.66 10.25 -13.03
N CYS A 469 -2.09 11.50 -13.23
CA CYS A 469 -1.29 12.66 -12.86
C CYS A 469 -1.16 12.84 -11.34
N ILE A 470 -2.17 12.44 -10.56
CA ILE A 470 -2.10 12.39 -9.08
C ILE A 470 -1.10 11.28 -8.67
N ILE A 471 -1.27 10.08 -9.21
CA ILE A 471 -0.42 8.91 -8.92
C ILE A 471 1.04 9.18 -9.31
N TYR A 472 1.29 9.65 -10.53
CA TYR A 472 2.64 9.98 -11.00
C TYR A 472 3.26 11.12 -10.19
N GLY A 473 2.45 12.14 -9.85
CA GLY A 473 2.93 13.28 -9.09
C GLY A 473 3.30 12.97 -7.64
N SER A 474 2.76 11.90 -7.05
CA SER A 474 3.13 11.47 -5.70
C SER A 474 4.56 10.93 -5.65
N GLU A 475 4.89 10.00 -6.55
CA GLU A 475 6.21 9.34 -6.62
C GLU A 475 6.68 9.15 -8.07
N PRO A 476 7.19 10.20 -8.75
CA PRO A 476 7.53 10.14 -10.18
C PRO A 476 8.53 9.05 -10.57
N GLN A 477 9.51 8.76 -9.71
CA GLN A 477 10.56 7.77 -9.98
C GLN A 477 9.98 6.35 -10.07
N VAL A 478 8.94 6.05 -9.29
CA VAL A 478 8.29 4.74 -9.26
C VAL A 478 7.39 4.56 -10.49
N PHE A 479 6.70 5.62 -10.91
CA PHE A 479 5.72 5.55 -12.01
C PHE A 479 6.27 5.95 -13.38
N ASP A 480 7.54 6.34 -13.50
CA ASP A 480 8.20 6.65 -14.77
C ASP A 480 8.13 5.52 -15.82
N PRO A 481 8.34 4.23 -15.46
CA PRO A 481 8.18 3.13 -16.41
C PRO A 481 6.76 3.06 -16.99
N LEU A 482 5.74 3.27 -16.16
CA LEU A 482 4.35 3.29 -16.61
C LEU A 482 4.06 4.53 -17.47
N ALA A 483 4.56 5.70 -17.08
CA ALA A 483 4.43 6.94 -17.85
C ALA A 483 5.05 6.81 -19.24
N ASN A 484 6.16 6.09 -19.38
CA ASN A 484 6.76 5.74 -20.68
C ASN A 484 5.86 4.79 -21.48
N LYS A 485 5.33 3.74 -20.83
CA LYS A 485 4.49 2.73 -21.49
C LYS A 485 3.20 3.30 -22.10
N VAL A 486 2.63 4.33 -21.48
CA VAL A 486 1.36 4.96 -21.90
C VAL A 486 1.56 6.26 -22.68
N ASP A 487 2.79 6.53 -23.16
CA ASP A 487 3.16 7.75 -23.90
C ASP A 487 2.77 9.05 -23.18
N PHE A 488 2.89 9.06 -21.84
CA PHE A 488 2.56 10.23 -21.04
C PHE A 488 3.63 11.30 -21.24
N THR A 489 3.26 12.41 -21.90
CA THR A 489 4.23 13.42 -22.36
C THR A 489 5.03 14.07 -21.23
N ASP A 490 6.28 14.44 -21.50
CA ASP A 490 7.14 15.18 -20.54
C ASP A 490 6.48 16.46 -20.01
N ARG A 491 5.72 17.15 -20.88
CA ARG A 491 4.94 18.34 -20.49
C ARG A 491 3.90 18.01 -19.42
N SER A 492 3.23 16.86 -19.53
CA SER A 492 2.29 16.39 -18.52
C SER A 492 3.02 16.01 -17.23
N ARG A 493 4.10 15.21 -17.33
CA ARG A 493 4.92 14.77 -16.18
C ARG A 493 5.42 15.93 -15.32
N GLN A 494 5.99 16.95 -15.95
CA GLN A 494 6.51 18.14 -15.27
C GLN A 494 5.44 18.89 -14.46
N ARG A 495 4.19 18.86 -14.94
CA ARG A 495 3.07 19.51 -14.25
C ARG A 495 2.52 18.66 -13.11
N CYS A 496 2.55 17.33 -13.25
CA CYS A 496 1.94 16.42 -12.29
C CYS A 496 2.54 16.51 -10.88
N ALA A 497 3.85 16.68 -10.74
CA ALA A 497 4.47 16.88 -9.41
C ALA A 497 3.92 18.13 -8.70
N GLN A 498 3.74 19.24 -9.43
CA GLN A 498 3.19 20.48 -8.87
C GLN A 498 1.67 20.39 -8.66
N GLU A 499 0.95 19.78 -9.60
CA GLU A 499 -0.50 19.54 -9.51
C GLU A 499 -0.81 18.63 -8.31
N TYR A 500 -0.03 17.58 -8.07
CA TYR A 500 -0.18 16.68 -6.92
C TYR A 500 -0.09 17.44 -5.62
N GLN A 501 1.01 18.19 -5.40
CA GLN A 501 1.21 18.90 -4.13
C GLN A 501 0.08 19.91 -3.87
N THR A 502 -0.31 20.69 -4.89
CA THR A 502 -1.37 21.70 -4.75
C THR A 502 -2.73 21.05 -4.43
N LYS A 503 -3.06 19.95 -5.12
CA LYS A 503 -4.32 19.23 -4.91
C LYS A 503 -4.32 18.46 -3.60
N PHE A 504 -3.19 17.91 -3.18
CA PHE A 504 -3.04 17.23 -1.90
C PHE A 504 -3.36 18.19 -0.74
N GLU A 505 -2.74 19.37 -0.73
CA GLU A 505 -3.00 20.41 0.27
C GLU A 505 -4.48 20.84 0.29
N ALA A 506 -5.10 20.95 -0.89
CA ALA A 506 -6.52 21.28 -0.99
C ALA A 506 -7.43 20.15 -0.46
N TRP A 507 -7.12 18.88 -0.77
CA TRP A 507 -7.86 17.73 -0.27
C TRP A 507 -7.78 17.63 1.25
N GLU A 508 -6.61 17.83 1.84
CA GLU A 508 -6.46 17.85 3.31
C GLU A 508 -7.34 18.91 3.97
N GLU A 509 -7.41 20.12 3.41
CA GLU A 509 -8.30 21.17 3.91
C GLU A 509 -9.78 20.81 3.78
N LEU A 510 -10.17 20.18 2.68
CA LEU A 510 -11.54 19.76 2.41
C LEU A 510 -11.96 18.63 3.36
N LEU A 511 -11.18 17.56 3.45
CA LEU A 511 -11.48 16.39 4.27
C LEU A 511 -11.58 16.79 5.76
N ALA A 512 -10.69 17.69 6.21
CA ALA A 512 -10.73 18.23 7.57
C ALA A 512 -12.04 18.97 7.89
N LEU A 513 -12.80 19.47 6.90
CA LEU A 513 -14.11 20.09 7.13
C LEU A 513 -15.08 19.14 7.83
N ARG A 514 -14.97 17.84 7.54
CA ARG A 514 -15.88 16.78 7.98
C ARG A 514 -15.21 15.74 8.88
N GLY A 515 -13.90 15.85 9.07
CA GLY A 515 -13.11 14.99 9.93
C GLY A 515 -13.11 15.38 11.42
N ARG A 516 -12.91 14.38 12.27
CA ARG A 516 -12.55 14.50 13.68
C ARG A 516 -11.09 14.89 13.81
N ASN A 517 -10.78 15.72 14.78
CA ASN A 517 -9.40 16.05 15.14
C ASN A 517 -8.81 14.93 15.98
N LEU A 518 -8.08 14.01 15.36
CA LEU A 518 -7.45 12.87 16.02
C LEU A 518 -5.96 13.10 16.33
N GLY A 519 -5.47 14.33 16.12
CA GLY A 519 -4.10 14.73 16.40
C GLY A 519 -3.46 15.48 15.24
N PRO A 520 -2.15 15.77 15.33
CA PRO A 520 -1.39 16.42 14.26
C PRO A 520 -1.45 15.67 12.94
N ASP A 521 -1.60 14.35 13.01
CA ASP A 521 -1.53 13.43 11.89
C ASP A 521 -2.88 13.23 11.17
N LEU A 522 -3.97 13.60 11.84
CA LEU A 522 -5.34 13.49 11.35
C LEU A 522 -6.11 14.74 11.81
N PRO A 523 -5.77 15.92 11.28
CA PRO A 523 -6.42 17.15 11.66
C PRO A 523 -7.87 17.15 11.15
N GLY A 524 -8.80 17.59 11.99
CA GLY A 524 -10.20 17.73 11.64
C GLY A 524 -10.84 18.90 12.37
N ARG A 525 -12.00 19.35 11.90
CA ARG A 525 -12.74 20.47 12.52
C ARG A 525 -13.69 20.03 13.63
N PHE A 526 -14.03 18.74 13.70
CA PHE A 526 -14.85 18.18 14.77
C PHE A 526 -13.99 17.70 15.95
N PRO A 527 -14.52 17.70 17.20
CA PRO A 527 -13.83 17.10 18.33
C PRO A 527 -13.51 15.61 18.11
N ALA A 528 -12.39 15.12 18.69
CA ALA A 528 -11.95 13.72 18.60
C ALA A 528 -13.04 12.71 19.04
N ASN A 529 -13.86 13.10 20.02
CA ASN A 529 -14.92 12.27 20.60
C ASN A 529 -16.31 12.57 20.02
N GLN A 530 -16.42 13.32 18.92
CA GLN A 530 -17.69 13.63 18.27
C GLN A 530 -18.40 12.33 17.86
N PRO A 531 -19.62 12.03 18.35
CA PRO A 531 -20.33 10.82 17.97
C PRO A 531 -20.71 10.85 16.49
N GLY A 532 -20.74 9.68 15.86
CA GLY A 532 -21.20 9.48 14.49
C GLY A 532 -21.66 8.05 14.27
N GLY A 533 -22.30 7.81 13.12
CA GLY A 533 -22.72 6.50 12.66
C GLY A 533 -21.56 5.53 12.44
N LYS A 534 -21.91 4.24 12.37
CA LYS A 534 -20.99 3.13 12.16
C LYS A 534 -20.96 2.69 10.71
N ILE A 535 -19.81 2.17 10.26
CA ILE A 535 -19.68 1.57 8.95
C ILE A 535 -19.73 0.05 9.10
N ASN A 536 -20.81 -0.55 8.62
CA ASN A 536 -21.04 -1.99 8.64
C ASN A 536 -20.52 -2.61 7.35
N LEU A 537 -19.80 -3.74 7.45
CA LEU A 537 -19.32 -4.50 6.30
C LEU A 537 -20.06 -5.83 6.18
N VAL A 538 -20.59 -6.11 4.99
CA VAL A 538 -21.31 -7.35 4.69
C VAL A 538 -20.71 -8.00 3.44
N PHE A 539 -20.26 -9.25 3.57
CA PHE A 539 -19.98 -10.09 2.42
C PHE A 539 -21.13 -11.09 2.29
N GLN A 540 -21.94 -10.96 1.23
CA GLN A 540 -22.99 -11.91 0.94
C GLN A 540 -22.38 -13.18 0.29
N PRO A 541 -22.90 -14.38 0.60
CA PRO A 541 -22.41 -15.61 0.01
C PRO A 541 -22.46 -15.55 -1.52
N THR A 542 -21.33 -15.76 -2.17
CA THR A 542 -21.20 -15.80 -3.62
C THR A 542 -21.26 -17.22 -4.17
N GLN A 543 -21.91 -17.38 -5.32
CA GLN A 543 -22.04 -18.65 -6.03
C GLN A 543 -20.88 -18.89 -7.01
N THR A 544 -20.09 -17.86 -7.32
CA THR A 544 -19.03 -17.92 -8.35
C THR A 544 -17.65 -18.20 -7.73
N ASP A 545 -16.77 -18.89 -8.47
CA ASP A 545 -15.37 -19.06 -8.05
C ASP A 545 -14.62 -17.72 -8.04
N TYR A 546 -14.94 -16.84 -8.98
CA TYR A 546 -14.40 -15.49 -9.03
C TYR A 546 -14.77 -14.69 -7.78
N GLY A 547 -16.04 -14.69 -7.39
CA GLY A 547 -16.51 -14.03 -6.18
C GLY A 547 -15.84 -14.61 -4.94
N ARG A 548 -15.72 -15.94 -4.81
CA ARG A 548 -15.06 -16.58 -3.66
C ARG A 548 -13.60 -16.15 -3.51
N THR A 549 -12.85 -16.14 -4.62
CA THR A 549 -11.43 -15.73 -4.60
C THR A 549 -11.27 -14.23 -4.38
N THR A 550 -12.18 -13.40 -4.90
CA THR A 550 -12.22 -11.96 -4.64
C THR A 550 -12.55 -11.66 -3.19
N GLU A 551 -13.55 -12.32 -2.62
CA GLU A 551 -13.90 -12.21 -1.20
C GLU A 551 -12.71 -12.57 -0.31
N ALA A 552 -12.03 -13.70 -0.58
CA ALA A 552 -10.84 -14.10 0.15
C ALA A 552 -9.73 -13.04 0.06
N LEU A 553 -9.54 -12.44 -1.12
CA LEU A 553 -8.56 -11.38 -1.35
C LEU A 553 -8.91 -10.08 -0.59
N MET A 554 -10.18 -9.69 -0.57
CA MET A 554 -10.65 -8.48 0.15
C MET A 554 -10.68 -8.67 1.67
N LYS A 555 -10.79 -9.91 2.15
CA LYS A 555 -10.72 -10.27 3.58
C LYS A 555 -9.30 -10.53 4.07
N PHE A 556 -8.33 -10.67 3.16
CA PHE A 556 -6.95 -10.96 3.54
C PHE A 556 -6.40 -9.84 4.44
N ASN A 557 -5.75 -10.24 5.55
CA ASN A 557 -5.20 -9.33 6.56
C ASN A 557 -6.15 -8.20 6.99
N ASP A 558 -7.46 -8.47 7.04
CA ASP A 558 -8.48 -7.47 7.40
C ASP A 558 -8.42 -6.19 6.54
N LEU A 559 -8.08 -6.29 5.24
CA LEU A 559 -7.94 -5.14 4.34
C LEU A 559 -9.14 -4.20 4.33
N ILE A 560 -10.30 -4.66 3.86
CA ILE A 560 -11.50 -3.81 3.82
C ILE A 560 -11.92 -3.35 5.23
N PRO A 561 -11.98 -4.21 6.26
CA PRO A 561 -12.24 -3.77 7.63
C PRO A 561 -11.32 -2.64 8.13
N THR A 562 -10.02 -2.72 7.83
CA THR A 562 -9.03 -1.72 8.25
C THR A 562 -9.27 -0.41 7.53
N LEU A 563 -9.56 -0.43 6.22
CA LEU A 563 -9.91 0.78 5.48
C LEU A 563 -11.19 1.44 5.99
N LEU A 564 -12.24 0.65 6.19
CA LEU A 564 -13.51 1.17 6.72
C LEU A 564 -13.34 1.75 8.12
N ARG A 565 -12.45 1.21 8.95
CA ARG A 565 -12.13 1.78 10.26
C ARG A 565 -11.53 3.17 10.15
N VAL A 566 -10.62 3.41 9.20
CA VAL A 566 -10.05 4.76 8.96
C VAL A 566 -11.15 5.75 8.60
N PHE A 567 -12.06 5.37 7.70
CA PHE A 567 -13.21 6.20 7.32
C PHE A 567 -14.18 6.43 8.50
N GLU A 568 -14.50 5.39 9.27
CA GLU A 568 -15.39 5.46 10.42
C GLU A 568 -14.81 6.37 11.52
N GLU A 569 -13.52 6.21 11.84
CA GLU A 569 -12.84 6.93 12.92
C GLU A 569 -12.58 8.39 12.53
N TYR A 570 -12.23 8.67 11.28
CA TYR A 570 -11.95 10.04 10.85
C TYR A 570 -13.22 10.84 10.59
N PHE A 571 -14.19 10.35 9.82
CA PHE A 571 -15.36 11.15 9.45
C PHE A 571 -16.50 11.08 10.48
N VAL A 572 -17.19 12.22 10.66
CA VAL A 572 -18.42 12.27 11.46
C VAL A 572 -19.62 11.89 10.60
N TRP A 573 -19.92 10.60 10.52
CA TRP A 573 -21.06 10.06 9.78
C TRP A 573 -22.40 10.44 10.45
N PRO A 574 -23.39 11.03 9.74
CA PRO A 574 -24.68 11.36 10.35
C PRO A 574 -25.56 10.15 10.69
N ARG A 575 -25.37 9.04 9.98
CA ARG A 575 -26.05 7.76 10.18
C ARG A 575 -25.13 6.61 9.79
N ASP A 576 -25.55 5.39 10.11
CA ASP A 576 -24.78 4.20 9.77
C ASP A 576 -24.70 4.02 8.24
N LEU A 577 -23.55 3.57 7.76
CA LEU A 577 -23.27 3.23 6.37
C LEU A 577 -23.12 1.71 6.27
N THR A 578 -23.65 1.08 5.23
CA THR A 578 -23.45 -0.35 4.98
C THR A 578 -22.70 -0.58 3.66
N VAL A 579 -21.52 -1.18 3.74
CA VAL A 579 -20.74 -1.62 2.58
C VAL A 579 -21.01 -3.10 2.34
N THR A 580 -21.51 -3.44 1.15
CA THR A 580 -21.90 -4.81 0.80
C THR A 580 -21.16 -5.32 -0.43
N PHE A 581 -20.47 -6.45 -0.31
CA PHE A 581 -19.96 -7.22 -1.44
C PHE A 581 -20.92 -8.37 -1.76
N ARG A 582 -21.34 -8.51 -3.03
CA ARG A 582 -22.34 -9.51 -3.43
C ARG A 582 -22.29 -9.88 -4.91
N ASP A 583 -22.97 -10.97 -5.27
CA ASP A 583 -23.31 -11.25 -6.67
C ASP A 583 -24.45 -10.32 -7.11
N CYS A 584 -24.33 -9.73 -8.29
CA CYS A 584 -25.33 -8.86 -8.90
C CYS A 584 -25.68 -9.34 -10.31
N GLU A 585 -26.88 -9.00 -10.77
CA GLU A 585 -27.30 -9.24 -12.16
C GLU A 585 -26.66 -8.23 -13.13
N GLU A 586 -26.32 -7.05 -12.62
CA GLU A 586 -25.69 -5.96 -13.38
C GLU A 586 -24.18 -5.92 -13.14
N ILE A 587 -23.44 -5.40 -14.12
CA ILE A 587 -22.00 -5.15 -14.02
C ILE A 587 -21.83 -3.72 -13.49
N ASN A 588 -21.98 -3.55 -12.18
CA ASN A 588 -21.93 -2.21 -11.58
C ASN A 588 -21.40 -2.19 -10.14
N ALA A 589 -21.05 -1.02 -9.64
CA ALA A 589 -20.92 -0.72 -8.22
C ALA A 589 -21.58 0.64 -8.00
N TRP A 590 -22.12 0.89 -6.81
CA TRP A 590 -22.79 2.16 -6.55
C TRP A 590 -22.89 2.48 -5.07
N TYR A 591 -22.87 3.77 -4.76
CA TYR A 591 -23.43 4.33 -3.54
C TYR A 591 -24.92 4.66 -3.71
N ASN A 592 -25.75 4.29 -2.73
CA ASN A 592 -27.16 4.64 -2.66
C ASN A 592 -27.42 5.60 -1.48
N PRO A 593 -27.75 6.88 -1.75
CA PRO A 593 -28.00 7.88 -0.71
C PRO A 593 -29.33 7.69 0.02
N ASN A 594 -30.27 6.88 -0.47
CA ASN A 594 -31.51 6.64 0.27
C ASN A 594 -31.27 5.76 1.49
N ASP A 595 -30.47 4.71 1.32
CA ASP A 595 -30.27 3.67 2.35
C ASP A 595 -28.90 3.75 3.05
N SER A 596 -28.04 4.71 2.69
CA SER A 596 -26.66 4.81 3.19
C SER A 596 -25.90 3.51 2.93
N SER A 597 -25.75 3.15 1.67
CA SER A 597 -25.09 1.88 1.33
C SER A 597 -24.19 1.98 0.13
N VAL A 598 -23.03 1.34 0.19
CA VAL A 598 -22.16 1.09 -0.96
C VAL A 598 -22.30 -0.38 -1.34
N THR A 599 -22.61 -0.65 -2.60
CA THR A 599 -22.70 -2.02 -3.15
C THR A 599 -21.55 -2.27 -4.12
N MET A 600 -20.77 -3.30 -3.83
CA MET A 600 -19.67 -3.80 -4.66
C MET A 600 -20.10 -5.12 -5.29
N CYS A 601 -20.37 -5.13 -6.60
CA CYS A 601 -20.70 -6.36 -7.30
C CYS A 601 -19.44 -7.09 -7.77
N TYR A 602 -19.36 -8.40 -7.49
CA TYR A 602 -18.24 -9.22 -7.98
C TYR A 602 -18.16 -9.22 -9.52
N SER A 603 -19.31 -9.14 -10.21
CA SER A 603 -19.43 -9.05 -11.68
C SER A 603 -18.73 -7.81 -12.25
N ALA A 604 -18.80 -6.66 -11.56
CA ALA A 604 -18.12 -5.44 -11.96
C ALA A 604 -16.59 -5.62 -11.90
N ILE A 605 -16.10 -6.12 -10.76
CA ILE A 605 -14.67 -6.34 -10.55
C ILE A 605 -14.14 -7.34 -11.59
N GLU A 606 -14.88 -8.44 -11.85
CA GLU A 606 -14.52 -9.44 -12.87
C GLU A 606 -14.42 -8.86 -14.27
N PHE A 607 -15.43 -8.09 -14.66
CA PHE A 607 -15.49 -7.45 -15.97
C PHE A 607 -14.28 -6.54 -16.18
N TYR A 608 -14.01 -5.64 -15.23
CA TYR A 608 -12.92 -4.68 -15.35
C TYR A 608 -11.53 -5.31 -15.20
N GLU A 609 -11.35 -6.31 -14.34
CA GLU A 609 -10.09 -7.06 -14.26
C GLU A 609 -9.80 -7.76 -15.60
N THR A 610 -10.82 -8.42 -16.16
CA THR A 610 -10.70 -9.13 -17.43
C THR A 610 -10.43 -8.17 -18.58
N PHE A 611 -11.11 -7.02 -18.60
CA PHE A 611 -10.91 -5.98 -19.59
C PHE A 611 -9.48 -5.43 -19.53
N LEU A 612 -9.00 -5.08 -18.34
CA LEU A 612 -7.64 -4.60 -18.12
C LEU A 612 -6.60 -5.64 -18.54
N ALA A 613 -6.80 -6.92 -18.20
CA ALA A 613 -5.89 -8.00 -18.59
C ALA A 613 -5.78 -8.14 -20.12
N ARG A 614 -6.89 -7.96 -20.85
CA ARG A 614 -6.88 -7.93 -22.32
C ARG A 614 -6.08 -6.74 -22.86
N GLY A 615 -6.32 -5.54 -22.36
CA GLY A 615 -5.57 -4.35 -22.77
C GLY A 615 -4.05 -4.47 -22.53
N LEU A 616 -3.68 -5.03 -21.38
CA LEU A 616 -2.27 -5.28 -21.04
C LEU A 616 -1.58 -6.28 -21.97
N THR A 617 -2.31 -7.28 -22.50
CA THR A 617 -1.76 -8.33 -23.37
C THR A 617 -1.80 -7.96 -24.85
N SER A 618 -2.81 -7.21 -25.30
CA SER A 618 -2.89 -6.69 -26.68
C SER A 618 -1.90 -5.56 -26.96
N GLY A 619 -1.45 -4.85 -25.92
CA GLY A 619 -0.68 -3.62 -26.05
C GLY A 619 -1.46 -2.46 -26.68
N ASN A 620 -2.78 -2.65 -26.87
CA ASN A 620 -3.69 -1.81 -27.64
C ASN A 620 -5.07 -1.81 -26.99
#